data_AF-A0A966RG48-F1
#
_entry.id   AF-A0A966RG48-F1
#
_cell.length_a   1.000
_cell.length_b   1.000
_cell.length_c   1.000
_cell.angle_alpha   90.00
_cell.angle_beta   90.00
_cell.angle_gamma   90.00
#
_symmetry.space_group_name_H-M   'P 1'
#
loop_
_entity.id
_entity.type
_entity.pdbx_description
1 polymer ?
#
loop_
_entity_poly.entity_id
_entity_poly.type
_entity_poly.pdbx_seq_one_letter_code
_entity_poly.pdbx_strand_id
1 'polypeptide(L)'
;MYDNPVEMLMSENPKFVVFCGPMFSGKSSRLLAALDRYRYQHKRIVVFKPLMDDRYSVGEVVTHSGLKTPAVSVGASLRSVSSSARMRGLASVGAGADIVVGV
;
A
#
# COMPACT_ATOMS: atom_id res chain seq x y z
N MET A 1 -28.16 29.10 -6.93
CA MET A 1 -28.35 27.64 -7.04
C MET A 1 -27.88 27.17 -8.40
N TYR A 2 -26.57 27.02 -8.57
CA TYR A 2 -26.01 26.07 -9.52
C TYR A 2 -24.85 25.44 -8.77
N ASP A 3 -25.16 24.36 -8.05
CA ASP A 3 -24.14 23.41 -7.60
C ASP A 3 -23.43 22.96 -8.87
N ASN A 4 -22.18 23.40 -9.03
CA ASN A 4 -21.43 23.19 -10.25
C ASN A 4 -20.91 21.73 -10.24
N PRO A 5 -21.42 20.82 -11.08
CA PRO A 5 -21.09 19.40 -10.99
C PRO A 5 -19.63 19.07 -11.34
N VAL A 6 -18.87 20.03 -11.87
CA VAL A 6 -17.43 19.90 -12.16
C VAL A 6 -16.54 19.96 -10.92
N GLU A 7 -16.98 20.58 -9.81
CA GLU A 7 -16.24 20.50 -8.54
C GLU A 7 -16.39 19.10 -7.91
N MET A 8 -17.51 18.42 -8.18
CA MET A 8 -17.82 17.08 -7.71
C MET A 8 -17.04 15.96 -8.44
N LEU A 9 -16.32 16.32 -9.52
CA LEU A 9 -15.54 15.40 -10.35
C LEU A 9 -14.05 15.75 -10.41
N MET A 10 -13.50 16.27 -9.31
CA MET A 10 -12.05 16.23 -9.11
C MET A 10 -11.62 14.77 -8.88
N SER A 11 -11.37 14.05 -9.98
CA SER A 11 -10.58 12.81 -9.92
C SER A 11 -9.23 13.19 -9.29
N GLU A 12 -8.97 12.77 -8.06
CA GLU A 12 -7.71 13.09 -7.37
C GLU A 12 -6.53 12.67 -8.27
N ASN A 13 -5.64 13.62 -8.58
CA ASN A 13 -4.44 13.32 -9.37
C ASN A 13 -3.65 12.18 -8.69
N PRO A 14 -3.17 11.18 -9.44
CA PRO A 14 -2.37 10.09 -8.88
C PRO A 14 -1.12 10.66 -8.22
N LYS A 15 -0.84 10.22 -6.99
CA LYS A 15 0.30 10.68 -6.18
C LYS A 15 1.32 9.56 -6.01
N PHE A 16 2.59 9.86 -6.21
CA PHE A 16 3.71 8.97 -5.88
C PHE A 16 4.45 9.54 -4.67
N VAL A 17 4.46 8.80 -3.56
CA VAL A 17 5.04 9.24 -2.29
C VAL A 17 6.17 8.30 -1.90
N VAL A 18 7.34 8.84 -1.60
CA VAL A 18 8.52 8.06 -1.23
C VAL A 18 8.97 8.40 0.19
N PHE A 19 9.21 7.37 1.01
CA PHE A 19 9.76 7.49 2.35
C PHE A 19 11.21 7.00 2.36
N CYS A 20 12.17 7.91 2.23
CA CYS A 20 13.61 7.59 2.18
C CYS A 20 14.33 7.86 3.51
N GLY A 21 15.49 7.21 3.70
CA GLY A 21 16.37 7.41 4.85
C GLY A 21 17.16 6.15 5.26
N PRO A 22 18.16 6.26 6.15
CA PRO A 22 18.95 5.11 6.61
C PRO A 22 18.09 4.11 7.39
N MET A 23 18.58 2.89 7.62
CA MET A 23 17.90 1.93 8.49
C MET A 23 17.63 2.57 9.87
N PHE A 24 16.51 2.21 10.49
CA PHE A 24 16.06 2.77 11.78
C PHE A 24 15.61 4.25 11.78
N SER A 25 15.62 4.94 10.62
CA SER A 25 15.07 6.31 10.50
C SER A 25 13.53 6.39 10.50
N GLY A 26 12.82 5.32 10.88
CA GLY A 26 11.36 5.30 10.98
C GLY A 26 10.59 5.29 9.66
N LYS A 27 11.20 4.91 8.53
CA LYS A 27 10.53 4.82 7.21
C LYS A 27 9.25 4.00 7.26
N SER A 28 9.35 2.76 7.72
CA SER A 28 8.20 1.85 7.82
C SER A 28 7.15 2.38 8.79
N SER A 29 7.54 3.07 9.86
CA SER A 29 6.60 3.70 10.79
C SER A 29 5.79 4.83 10.13
N ARG A 30 6.44 5.70 9.35
CA ARG A 30 5.72 6.73 8.57
C ARG A 30 4.82 6.13 7.49
N LEU A 31 5.29 5.06 6.84
CA LEU A 31 4.50 4.33 5.87
C LEU A 31 3.21 3.79 6.50
N LEU A 32 3.31 3.02 7.58
CA LEU A 32 2.15 2.44 8.27
C LEU A 32 1.20 3.52 8.79
N ALA A 33 1.71 4.63 9.34
CA ALA A 33 0.85 5.74 9.76
C ALA A 33 0.09 6.40 8.58
N ALA A 34 0.68 6.44 7.38
CA ALA A 34 -0.02 6.90 6.19
C ALA A 34 -1.10 5.89 5.75
N LEU A 35 -0.80 4.58 5.80
CA LEU A 35 -1.77 3.53 5.51
C LEU A 35 -2.97 3.60 6.44
N ASP A 36 -2.77 3.82 7.74
CA ASP A 36 -3.87 3.93 8.69
C ASP A 36 -4.79 5.12 8.37
N ARG A 37 -4.23 6.28 8.00
CA ARG A 37 -5.03 7.42 7.52
C ARG A 37 -5.88 7.06 6.29
N TYR A 38 -5.33 6.30 5.35
CA TYR A 38 -6.08 5.84 4.17
C TYR A 38 -7.15 4.80 4.51
N ARG A 39 -6.91 3.92 5.50
CA ARG A 39 -7.92 2.98 6.02
C ARG A 39 -9.09 3.72 6.66
N TYR A 40 -8.83 4.79 7.43
CA TYR A 40 -9.88 5.66 7.98
C TYR A 40 -10.71 6.34 6.89
N GLN A 41 -10.15 6.55 5.70
CA GLN A 41 -10.87 7.06 4.52
C GLN A 41 -11.55 5.95 3.69
N HIS A 42 -11.61 4.72 4.21
CA HIS A 42 -12.16 3.54 3.52
C HIS A 42 -11.53 3.25 2.15
N LYS A 43 -10.30 3.70 1.91
CA LYS A 43 -9.57 3.39 0.68
C LYS A 43 -9.10 1.94 0.70
N ARG A 44 -9.19 1.25 -0.45
CA ARG A 44 -8.65 -0.10 -0.61
C ARG A 44 -7.15 -0.02 -0.85
N ILE A 45 -6.38 -0.67 0.01
CA ILE A 45 -4.92 -0.60 0.03
C ILE A 45 -4.33 -1.98 -0.25
N VAL A 46 -3.33 -2.04 -1.13
CA VAL A 46 -2.50 -3.23 -1.31
C VAL A 46 -1.05 -2.87 -1.01
N VAL A 47 -0.42 -3.65 -0.13
CA VAL A 47 0.98 -3.49 0.26
C VAL A 47 1.79 -4.61 -0.35
N PHE A 48 2.92 -4.26 -0.94
CA PHE A 48 3.89 -5.17 -1.52
C PHE A 48 5.22 -5.05 -0.81
N LYS A 49 5.92 -6.17 -0.68
CA LYS A 49 7.30 -6.24 -0.17
C LYS A 49 8.11 -7.16 -1.06
N PRO A 50 9.42 -6.94 -1.23
CA PRO A 50 10.25 -7.88 -1.98
C PRO A 50 10.37 -9.20 -1.23
N LEU A 51 10.38 -10.32 -1.95
CA LEU A 51 10.56 -11.67 -1.40
C LEU A 51 11.85 -11.81 -0.57
N MET A 52 12.89 -11.06 -0.91
CA MET A 52 14.17 -11.04 -0.21
C MET A 52 14.14 -10.27 1.13
N ASP A 53 13.09 -9.50 1.42
CA ASP A 53 12.97 -8.82 2.72
C ASP A 53 12.22 -9.72 3.72
N ASP A 54 12.94 -10.65 4.35
CA ASP A 54 12.44 -11.61 5.34
C ASP A 54 12.85 -11.28 6.79
N ARG A 55 13.58 -10.16 6.99
CA ARG A 55 14.22 -9.76 8.26
C ARG A 55 13.32 -9.81 9.50
N TYR A 56 12.02 -9.58 9.32
CA TYR A 56 11.03 -9.55 10.41
C TYR A 56 9.79 -10.40 10.17
N SER A 57 9.42 -10.68 8.91
CA SER A 57 8.28 -11.50 8.53
C SER A 57 8.33 -11.79 7.04
N VAL A 58 7.82 -12.93 6.59
CA VAL A 58 7.70 -13.28 5.16
C VAL A 58 6.44 -12.69 4.52
N GLY A 59 5.39 -12.43 5.30
CA GLY A 59 4.07 -12.00 4.79
C GLY A 59 3.60 -10.64 5.30
N GLU A 60 4.44 -9.94 6.06
CA GLU A 60 4.08 -8.65 6.66
C GLU A 60 5.23 -7.65 6.56
N VAL A 61 4.88 -6.37 6.62
CA VAL A 61 5.79 -5.26 6.85
C VAL A 61 5.73 -4.95 8.32
N VAL A 62 6.89 -5.03 8.99
CA VAL A 62 7.00 -4.86 10.45
C VAL A 62 7.90 -3.67 10.76
N THR A 63 7.48 -2.81 11.67
CA THR A 63 8.31 -1.73 12.21
C THR A 63 9.11 -2.22 13.41
N HIS A 64 10.18 -1.50 13.74
CA HIS A 64 10.94 -1.78 14.97
C HIS A 64 10.10 -1.61 16.24
N SER A 65 9.03 -0.79 16.19
CA SER A 65 8.09 -0.62 17.30
C SER A 65 7.02 -1.73 17.37
N GLY A 66 7.14 -2.78 16.55
CA GLY A 66 6.25 -3.93 16.56
C GLY A 66 4.93 -3.74 15.80
N LEU A 67 4.72 -2.60 15.12
CA LEU A 67 3.55 -2.42 14.26
C LEU A 67 3.69 -3.27 13.00
N LYS A 68 2.59 -3.87 12.57
CA LYS A 68 2.57 -4.79 11.43
C LYS A 68 1.46 -4.44 10.46
N THR A 69 1.68 -4.75 9.20
CA THR A 69 0.63 -4.73 8.18
C THR A 69 0.86 -5.87 7.18
N PRO A 70 -0.21 -6.62 6.81
CA PRO A 70 -0.12 -7.66 5.79
C PRO A 70 0.43 -7.12 4.47
N ALA A 71 1.29 -7.88 3.83
CA ALA A 71 1.88 -7.51 2.55
C ALA A 71 2.06 -8.73 1.64
N VAL A 72 1.91 -8.48 0.34
CA VAL A 72 2.14 -9.49 -0.70
C VAL A 72 3.61 -9.47 -1.07
N SER A 73 4.29 -10.59 -0.87
CA SER A 73 5.68 -10.74 -1.25
C SER A 73 5.80 -10.92 -2.77
N VAL A 74 6.61 -10.08 -3.40
CA VAL A 74 6.83 -10.06 -4.85
C VAL A 74 8.29 -10.32 -5.19
N GLY A 75 8.53 -11.10 -6.24
CA GLY A 75 9.88 -11.39 -6.71
C GLY A 75 10.47 -10.26 -7.55
N ALA A 76 11.68 -10.50 -8.06
CA ALA A 76 12.41 -9.53 -8.88
C ALA A 76 11.71 -9.15 -10.20
N SER A 77 10.73 -9.93 -10.66
CA SER A 77 9.97 -9.64 -11.87
C SER A 77 8.66 -8.92 -11.56
N LEU A 78 8.55 -7.66 -11.99
CA LEU A 78 7.35 -6.82 -11.86
C LEU A 78 6.10 -7.45 -12.51
N ARG A 79 6.28 -8.40 -13.43
CA ARG A 79 5.19 -9.14 -14.10
C ARG A 79 4.31 -9.88 -13.10
N SER A 80 4.82 -10.27 -11.93
CA SER A 80 4.02 -10.91 -10.90
C SER A 80 2.93 -9.99 -10.34
N VAL A 81 3.14 -8.67 -10.33
CA VAL A 81 2.20 -7.69 -9.75
C VAL A 81 0.88 -7.64 -10.54
N SER A 82 0.95 -7.75 -11.88
CA SER A 82 -0.23 -7.77 -12.77
C SER A 82 -1.13 -8.99 -12.52
N SER A 83 -0.52 -10.12 -12.21
CA SER A 83 -1.21 -11.38 -11.87
C SER A 83 -1.64 -11.45 -10.40
N SER A 84 -0.86 -10.88 -9.47
CA SER A 84 -1.17 -10.85 -8.03
C SER A 84 -2.33 -9.92 -7.70
N ALA A 85 -2.57 -8.88 -8.50
CA ALA A 85 -3.83 -8.12 -8.46
C ALA A 85 -5.07 -8.99 -8.72
N ARG A 86 -4.88 -10.19 -9.29
CA ARG A 86 -5.95 -11.14 -9.64
C ARG A 86 -5.91 -12.45 -8.85
N MET A 87 -4.88 -12.72 -8.04
CA MET A 87 -4.64 -14.07 -7.51
C MET A 87 -4.51 -14.13 -5.98
N ARG A 88 -5.60 -14.64 -5.40
CA ARG A 88 -5.69 -15.55 -4.23
C ARG A 88 -5.16 -15.01 -2.89
N GLY A 89 -6.10 -14.52 -2.08
CA GLY A 89 -5.90 -14.33 -0.63
C GLY A 89 -6.88 -13.38 0.06
N LEU A 90 -7.50 -12.44 -0.67
CA LEU A 90 -8.53 -11.53 -0.15
C LEU A 90 -9.82 -11.72 -0.95
N ALA A 91 -10.74 -12.55 -0.45
CA ALA A 91 -12.03 -12.85 -1.09
C ALA A 91 -13.04 -11.68 -1.10
N SER A 92 -12.61 -10.43 -0.86
CA SER A 92 -13.51 -9.26 -0.83
C SER A 92 -12.98 -8.01 -1.53
N VAL A 93 -11.76 -8.02 -2.08
CA VAL A 93 -11.26 -6.85 -2.83
C VAL A 93 -11.71 -7.01 -4.28
N GLY A 94 -12.93 -6.53 -4.55
CA GLY A 94 -13.41 -6.29 -5.91
C GLY A 94 -12.40 -5.46 -6.70
N ALA A 95 -12.33 -5.71 -8.01
CA ALA A 95 -11.40 -5.11 -8.96
C ALA A 95 -11.08 -3.62 -8.63
N GLY A 96 -9.81 -3.35 -8.32
CA GLY A 96 -9.29 -2.00 -8.06
C GLY A 96 -8.74 -1.84 -6.64
N ALA A 97 -7.43 -1.66 -6.51
CA ALA A 97 -6.84 -1.04 -5.34
C ALA A 97 -6.84 0.46 -5.57
N ASP A 98 -7.25 1.24 -4.58
CA ASP A 98 -7.22 2.70 -4.66
C ASP A 98 -5.80 3.22 -4.37
N ILE A 99 -5.00 2.45 -3.61
CA ILE A 99 -3.63 2.78 -3.23
C ILE A 99 -2.74 1.53 -3.28
N VAL A 100 -1.59 1.66 -3.93
CA VAL A 100 -0.55 0.63 -4.04
C VAL A 100 0.73 1.12 -3.37
N VAL A 101 1.30 0.31 -2.47
CA VAL A 101 2.48 0.66 -1.69
C VAL A 101 3.54 -0.43 -1.79
N GLY A 102 4.79 -0.05 -2.06
CA GLY A 102 5.97 -0.92 -1.99
C GLY A 102 6.91 -0.51 -0.87
N VAL A 103 7.58 -1.47 -0.23
CA VAL A 103 8.56 -1.26 0.85
C VAL A 103 9.93 -1.76 0.47
#